data_AF-A0A1R3JBC2-F1
#
_entry.id   AF-A0A1R3JBC2-F1
#
_cell.length_a   1.000
_cell.length_b   1.000
_cell.length_c   1.000
_cell.angle_alpha   90.00
_cell.angle_beta   90.00
_cell.angle_gamma   90.00
#
_symmetry.space_group_name_H-M   'P 1'
#
loop_
_entity.id
_entity.type
_entity.pdbx_description
1 polymer ?
#
loop_
_entity_poly.entity_id
_entity_poly.type
_entity_poly.pdbx_seq_one_letter_code
_entity_poly.pdbx_strand_id
1 'polypeptide(L)' 'MCAEIIEEFQKCHLDHPIAKFFGECTELKIKLDRCFRQEKAVKRKANFEQSKKLKERLLAMRKETAETES' A
#
# COMPACT_ATOMS: atom_id res chain seq x y z
N MET A 1 -8.12 5.19 -3.86
CA MET A 1 -7.33 6.42 -4.06
C MET A 1 -6.34 6.13 -5.17
N CYS A 2 -5.97 7.10 -6.00
CA CYS A 2 -5.12 6.96 -7.20
C CYS A 2 -5.78 6.45 -8.49
N ALA A 3 -7.08 6.09 -8.52
CA ALA A 3 -7.73 5.53 -9.72
C ALA A 3 -7.66 6.47 -10.95
N GLU A 4 -7.96 7.76 -10.76
CA GLU A 4 -7.92 8.77 -11.83
C GLU A 4 -6.52 8.88 -12.48
N ILE A 5 -5.46 8.91 -11.66
CA ILE A 5 -4.08 9.00 -12.14
C ILE A 5 -3.66 7.72 -12.88
N ILE A 6 -4.17 6.56 -12.46
CA ILE A 6 -3.94 5.28 -13.15
C ILE A 6 -4.60 5.33 -14.54
N GLU A 7 -5.83 5.79 -14.63
CA GLU A 7 -6.55 5.90 -15.91
C GLU A 7 -5.84 6.86 -16.87
N GLU A 8 -5.39 8.02 -16.39
CA GLU A 8 -4.62 8.97 -17.20
C GLU A 8 -3.28 8.37 -17.65
N PHE A 9 -2.57 7.68 -16.77
CA PHE A 9 -1.31 7.01 -17.10
C PHE A 9 -1.51 5.89 -18.15
N GLN A 10 -2.59 5.12 -18.01
CA GLN A 10 -2.96 4.09 -18.98
C GLN A 10 -3.33 4.68 -20.34
N LYS A 11 -4.12 5.77 -20.37
CA LYS A 11 -4.42 6.50 -21.61
C LYS A 11 -3.15 6.97 -22.31
N CYS A 12 -2.22 7.59 -21.57
CA CYS A 12 -0.93 8.00 -22.13
C CYS A 12 -0.15 6.82 -22.74
N HIS A 13 -0.16 5.65 -22.10
CA HIS A 13 0.50 4.45 -22.64
C HIS A 13 -0.19 3.86 -23.88
N LEU A 14 -1.50 4.05 -24.02
CA LEU A 14 -2.27 3.62 -25.19
C LEU A 14 -2.07 4.56 -26.37
N ASP A 15 -2.06 5.87 -26.11
CA ASP A 15 -1.86 6.91 -27.13
C ASP A 15 -0.40 6.94 -27.63
N HIS A 16 0.56 6.61 -26.77
CA HIS A 16 1.99 6.66 -27.05
C HIS A 16 2.67 5.29 -26.92
N PRO A 17 2.32 4.28 -27.75
CA PRO A 17 2.81 2.91 -27.59
C PRO A 17 4.33 2.78 -27.75
N ILE A 18 4.96 3.64 -28.55
CA ILE A 18 6.42 3.68 -28.74
C ILE A 18 7.05 4.76 -27.84
N ALA A 19 6.49 5.97 -27.83
CA ALA A 19 7.06 7.10 -27.11
C ALA A 19 6.96 7.03 -25.58
N LYS A 20 6.12 6.13 -25.04
CA LYS A 20 6.14 5.77 -23.60
C LYS A 20 7.52 5.30 -23.13
N PHE A 21 8.30 4.64 -24.00
CA PHE A 21 9.64 4.16 -23.67
C PHE A 21 10.69 5.28 -23.71
N PHE A 22 10.36 6.41 -24.35
CA PHE A 22 11.19 7.61 -24.42
C PHE A 22 10.82 8.66 -23.37
N GLY A 23 9.89 8.33 -22.46
CA GLY A 23 9.58 9.14 -21.29
C GLY A 23 8.44 10.14 -21.45
N GLU A 24 7.63 10.05 -22.52
CA GLU A 24 6.51 10.96 -22.75
C GLU A 24 5.46 10.92 -21.61
N CYS A 25 5.31 9.78 -20.94
CA CYS A 25 4.39 9.61 -19.82
C CYS A 25 5.06 9.76 -18.43
N THR A 26 6.29 10.28 -18.35
CA THR A 26 7.08 10.32 -17.10
C THR A 26 6.43 11.18 -16.01
N GLU A 27 5.83 12.31 -16.36
CA GLU A 27 5.16 13.18 -15.40
C GLU A 27 3.96 12.51 -14.73
N LEU A 28 3.16 11.78 -15.51
CA LEU A 28 2.04 10.99 -14.98
C LEU A 28 2.53 9.85 -14.09
N LYS A 29 3.65 9.21 -14.45
CA LYS A 29 4.31 8.20 -13.61
C LYS A 29 4.75 8.76 -12.26
N ILE A 30 5.36 9.94 -12.23
CA ILE A 30 5.80 10.59 -10.98
C ILE A 30 4.61 10.88 -10.06
N LYS A 31 3.50 11.39 -10.62
CA LYS A 31 2.26 11.62 -9.87
C LYS A 31 1.69 10.32 -9.29
N LEU A 32 1.68 9.26 -10.10
CA LEU A 32 1.20 7.96 -9.69
C LEU A 32 2.05 7.38 -8.54
N ASP A 33 3.37 7.44 -8.67
CA ASP A 33 4.31 6.99 -7.64
C ASP A 33 4.13 7.75 -6.32
N ARG A 34 3.92 9.08 -6.39
CA ARG A 34 3.61 9.90 -5.21
C ARG A 34 2.33 9.43 -4.52
N CYS A 35 1.28 9.17 -5.29
CA CYS A 35 0.01 8.70 -4.76
C CYS A 35 0.15 7.34 -4.07
N PHE A 36 0.82 6.37 -4.71
CA PHE A 36 1.06 5.06 -4.13
C PHE A 36 1.95 5.10 -2.88
N ARG A 37 2.94 6.00 -2.81
CA ARG A 37 3.74 6.19 -1.60
C ARG A 37 2.89 6.66 -0.43
N GLN A 38 1.97 7.60 -0.67
CA GLN A 38 1.05 8.08 0.36
C GLN A 38 0.10 6.96 0.83
N GLU A 39 -0.50 6.24 -0.10
CA GLU A 39 -1.41 5.13 0.23
C GLU A 39 -0.68 4.02 1.00
N LYS A 40 0.55 3.68 0.58
CA LYS A 40 1.39 2.70 1.27
C LYS A 40 1.73 3.14 2.69
N ALA A 41 2.00 4.44 2.91
CA ALA A 41 2.29 4.97 4.24
C ALA A 41 1.08 4.84 5.18
N VAL A 42 -0.12 5.18 4.70
CA VAL A 42 -1.37 5.04 5.45
C VAL A 42 -1.64 3.57 5.81
N LYS A 43 -1.57 2.67 4.82
CA LYS A 43 -1.78 1.23 5.04
C LYS A 43 -0.74 0.64 5.99
N ARG A 44 0.53 1.04 5.89
CA ARG A 44 1.60 0.57 6.78
C ARG A 44 1.32 0.96 8.24
N LYS A 45 0.84 2.18 8.48
CA LYS A 45 0.49 2.64 9.83
C LYS A 45 -0.68 1.82 10.40
N ALA A 46 -1.75 1.64 9.62
CA ALA A 46 -2.90 0.84 10.04
C ALA A 46 -2.51 -0.63 10.32
N ASN A 47 -1.73 -1.25 9.43
CA ASN A 47 -1.24 -2.62 9.62
C ASN A 47 -0.35 -2.75 10.87
N PHE A 48 0.48 -1.76 11.15
CA PHE A 48 1.31 -1.75 12.35
C PHE A 48 0.47 -1.73 13.62
N GLU A 49 -0.56 -0.87 13.68
CA GLU A 49 -1.48 -0.81 14.82
C GLU A 49 -2.28 -2.11 15.00
N GLN A 50 -2.77 -2.70 13.91
CA GLN A 50 -3.45 -3.99 13.94
C GLN A 50 -2.53 -5.12 14.40
N SER A 51 -1.29 -5.16 13.91
CA SER A 51 -0.29 -6.15 14.31
C SER A 51 0.04 -6.03 15.80
N LYS A 52 0.16 -4.81 16.34
CA LYS A 52 0.38 -4.59 17.78
C LYS A 52 -0.77 -5.16 18.62
N LYS A 53 -2.02 -4.84 18.25
CA LYS A 53 -3.22 -5.37 18.94
C LYS A 53 -3.30 -6.88 18.88
N LEU A 54 -2.98 -7.48 17.72
CA LEU A 54 -2.95 -8.92 17.56
C LEU A 54 -1.90 -9.56 18.47
N LYS A 55 -0.68 -8.99 18.50
CA LYS A 55 0.40 -9.47 19.35
C LYS A 55 0.02 -9.43 20.84
N GLU A 56 -0.59 -8.34 21.30
CA GLU A 56 -1.07 -8.22 22.68
C GLU A 56 -2.10 -9.29 23.03
N ARG A 57 -3.09 -9.53 22.15
CA ARG A 57 -4.09 -10.59 22.33
C ARG A 57 -3.47 -11.99 22.39
N LEU A 58 -2.52 -12.28 21.49
CA LEU A 58 -1.83 -13.56 21.48
C LEU A 58 -1.02 -13.79 22.75
N LEU A 59 -0.38 -12.75 23.29
CA LEU A 59 0.35 -12.83 24.55
C LEU A 59 -0.59 -13.03 25.74
N ALA A 60 -1.75 -12.37 25.78
CA ALA A 60 -2.76 -12.57 26.82
C ALA A 60 -3.29 -14.01 26.81
N MET A 61 -3.72 -14.51 25.64
CA MET A 61 -4.21 -15.88 25.50
C MET A 61 -3.16 -16.92 25.92
N ARG A 62 -1.87 -16.71 25.58
CA ARG A 62 -0.78 -17.61 26.01
C ARG A 62 -0.59 -17.65 27.53
N LYS A 63 -0.80 -16.53 28.23
CA LYS A 63 -0.73 -16.48 29.69
C LYS A 63 -1.91 -17.21 30.32
N GLU A 64 -3.12 -16.94 29.82
CA GLU A 64 -4.35 -17.60 30.27
C GLU A 64 -4.25 -19.13 30.11
N THR A 65 -3.75 -19.62 28.96
CA THR A 65 -3.55 -21.07 28.76
C THR A 65 -2.54 -21.65 29.73
N ALA A 66 -1.42 -20.95 29.99
CA ALA A 66 -0.39 -21.43 30.92
C ALA A 66 -0.90 -21.46 32.39
N GLU A 67 -1.74 -20.50 32.78
CA GLU A 67 -2.39 -20.46 34.10
C GLU A 67 -3.47 -21.54 34.26
N THR A 68 -4.16 -21.90 33.18
CA THR A 68 -5.21 -22.95 33.20
C THR A 68 -4.61 -24.36 33.22
N GLU A 69 -3.38 -24.53 32.69
CA GLU A 69 -2.64 -25.80 32.65
C GLU A 69 -1.79 -26.05 33.91
N SER A 70 -1.73 -25.11 34.87
CA SER A 70 -0.97 -25.21 36.13
C SER A 70 -1.88 -25.56 37.31
#